data_AF-A0A552UWW4-F1
#
_entry.id   AF-A0A552UWW4-F1
#
_cell.length_a   1.000
_cell.length_b   1.000
_cell.length_c   1.000
_cell.angle_alpha   90.00
_cell.angle_beta   90.00
_cell.angle_gamma   90.00
#
_symmetry.space_group_name_H-M   'P 1'
#
loop_
_entity.id
_entity.type
_entity.pdbx_description
1 polymer ?
#
loop_
_entity_poly.entity_id
_entity_poly.type
_entity_poly.pdbx_seq_one_letter_code
_entity_poly.pdbx_strand_id
1 'polypeptide(L)'
;MATLLQGSIFWSYDFEVANRNRSTDFGYQFSGTGPFYTHCGTIVLKDGALSISGDVNIDMPLGDIIQLYLGFDEIYTPLLAKNFGLFWKPLRIKTNYSTLYIIIDYNFLFSKNKKWYNTIVQLLSP
;
A
#
# COMPACT_ATOMS: atom_id res chain seq x y z
N MET A 1 -5.56 17.67 16.57
CA MET A 1 -4.96 17.27 15.28
C MET A 1 -6.07 16.84 14.35
N ALA A 2 -6.19 17.43 13.17
CA ALA A 2 -7.24 17.09 12.21
C ALA A 2 -6.84 15.87 11.35
N THR A 3 -7.80 15.00 11.06
CA THR A 3 -7.62 13.90 10.10
C THR A 3 -7.65 14.46 8.68
N LEU A 4 -6.60 14.22 7.89
CA LEU A 4 -6.49 14.67 6.51
C LEU A 4 -7.10 13.66 5.53
N LEU A 5 -6.77 12.38 5.70
CA LEU A 5 -7.33 11.27 4.92
C LEU A 5 -7.61 10.07 5.84
N GLN A 6 -8.62 9.30 5.48
CA GLN A 6 -8.94 8.01 6.10
C GLN A 6 -9.50 7.07 5.03
N GLY A 7 -9.23 5.78 5.16
CA GLY A 7 -9.72 4.75 4.23
C GLY A 7 -9.49 3.33 4.73
N SER A 8 -10.03 2.35 4.01
CA SER A 8 -9.67 0.95 4.21
C SER A 8 -8.33 0.65 3.55
N ILE A 9 -7.57 -0.27 4.11
CA ILE A 9 -6.23 -0.62 3.62
C ILE A 9 -6.06 -2.13 3.53
N PHE A 10 -5.44 -2.56 2.44
CA PHE A 10 -4.74 -3.83 2.31
C PHE A 10 -3.24 -3.55 2.24
N TRP A 11 -2.43 -4.32 2.96
CA TRP A 11 -1.00 -4.09 2.98
C TRP A 11 -0.19 -5.35 3.27
N SER A 12 1.12 -5.27 3.04
CA SER A 12 2.10 -6.32 3.35
C SER A 12 3.49 -5.74 3.52
N TYR A 13 4.32 -6.41 4.31
CA TYR A 13 5.75 -6.17 4.33
C TYR A 13 6.43 -6.73 3.06
N ASP A 14 7.61 -6.23 2.75
CA ASP A 14 8.45 -6.75 1.66
C ASP A 14 8.78 -8.23 1.81
N PHE A 15 9.17 -8.68 3.00
CA PHE A 15 9.49 -10.08 3.25
C PHE A 15 8.27 -11.01 3.09
N GLU A 16 7.06 -10.53 3.35
CA GLU A 16 5.83 -11.31 3.14
C GLU A 16 5.54 -11.47 1.65
N VAL A 17 5.64 -10.37 0.92
CA VAL A 17 5.47 -10.38 -0.55
C VAL A 17 6.55 -11.24 -1.19
N ALA A 18 7.79 -11.20 -0.69
CA ALA A 18 8.90 -11.99 -1.21
C ALA A 18 8.73 -13.50 -0.97
N ASN A 19 8.17 -13.89 0.19
CA ASN A 19 7.97 -15.27 0.60
C ASN A 19 6.65 -15.89 0.11
N ARG A 20 5.84 -15.16 -0.66
CA ARG A 20 4.58 -15.67 -1.24
C ARG A 20 4.82 -16.87 -2.16
N ASN A 21 3.78 -17.68 -2.35
CA ASN A 21 3.81 -18.75 -3.34
C ASN A 21 3.66 -18.21 -4.78
N ARG A 22 4.79 -17.93 -5.42
CA ARG A 22 4.86 -17.38 -6.79
C ARG A 22 4.16 -18.22 -7.85
N SER A 23 3.99 -19.53 -7.64
CA SER A 23 3.26 -20.40 -8.59
C SER A 23 1.79 -20.03 -8.71
N THR A 24 1.25 -19.31 -7.72
CA THR A 24 -0.16 -18.86 -7.69
C THR A 24 -0.35 -17.44 -8.20
N ASP A 25 0.72 -16.72 -8.58
CA ASP A 25 0.65 -15.31 -8.96
C ASP A 25 -0.27 -15.07 -10.18
N PHE A 26 -0.35 -16.02 -11.12
CA PHE A 26 -1.26 -15.90 -12.26
C PHE A 26 -2.75 -15.90 -11.83
N GLY A 27 -3.04 -16.45 -10.65
CA GLY A 27 -4.37 -16.48 -10.02
C GLY A 27 -4.98 -15.09 -9.82
N TYR A 28 -4.15 -14.07 -9.61
CA TYR A 28 -4.58 -12.68 -9.42
C TYR A 28 -5.11 -12.01 -10.70
N GLN A 29 -4.95 -12.66 -11.87
CA GLN A 29 -5.49 -12.16 -13.14
C GLN A 29 -6.94 -12.57 -13.37
N PHE A 30 -7.46 -13.58 -12.64
CA PHE A 30 -8.83 -14.04 -12.79
C PHE A 30 -9.84 -13.13 -12.06
N SER A 31 -11.08 -13.13 -12.53
CA SER A 31 -12.17 -12.35 -11.92
C SER A 31 -12.52 -12.88 -10.53
N GLY A 32 -12.68 -11.97 -9.56
CA GLY A 32 -13.09 -12.29 -8.20
C GLY A 32 -11.95 -12.26 -7.17
N THR A 33 -10.69 -12.34 -7.63
CA THR A 33 -9.52 -12.26 -6.76
C THR A 33 -9.08 -10.81 -6.58
N GLY A 34 -8.96 -10.35 -5.33
CA GLY A 34 -8.35 -9.06 -4.99
C GLY A 34 -6.83 -9.05 -5.20
N PRO A 35 -6.14 -7.94 -4.93
CA PRO A 35 -4.69 -7.91 -4.96
C PRO A 35 -4.07 -8.87 -3.93
N PHE A 36 -2.77 -9.16 -4.08
CA PHE A 36 -2.03 -9.79 -2.99
C PHE A 36 -1.99 -8.86 -1.77
N TYR A 37 -2.35 -9.39 -0.61
CA TYR A 37 -2.14 -8.74 0.69
C TYR A 37 -2.04 -9.81 1.77
N THR A 38 -1.44 -9.43 2.88
CA THR A 38 -1.29 -10.25 4.10
C THR A 38 -2.12 -9.66 5.23
N HIS A 39 -2.20 -8.33 5.27
CA HIS A 39 -2.86 -7.57 6.32
C HIS A 39 -3.97 -6.66 5.80
N CYS A 40 -4.96 -6.39 6.65
CA CYS A 40 -6.08 -5.52 6.32
C CYS A 40 -6.54 -4.68 7.51
N GLY A 41 -7.10 -3.51 7.23
CA GLY A 41 -7.58 -2.64 8.29
C GLY A 41 -8.03 -1.27 7.79
N THR A 42 -7.80 -0.28 8.63
CA THR A 42 -8.06 1.14 8.38
C THR A 42 -6.75 1.90 8.44
N ILE A 43 -6.58 2.88 7.56
CA ILE A 43 -5.45 3.79 7.55
C ILE A 43 -5.93 5.23 7.77
N VAL A 44 -5.18 6.00 8.54
CA VAL A 44 -5.45 7.41 8.86
C VAL A 44 -4.18 8.22 8.63
N LEU A 45 -4.29 9.29 7.83
CA LEU A 45 -3.25 10.29 7.64
C LEU A 45 -3.59 11.54 8.44
N LYS A 46 -2.65 11.98 9.26
CA LYS A 46 -2.66 13.25 9.99
C LYS A 46 -1.47 14.10 9.55
N ASP A 47 -1.39 15.34 10.03
CA ASP A 47 -0.41 16.38 9.68
C ASP A 47 1.08 16.07 10.04
N GLY A 48 1.41 14.81 10.33
CA GLY A 48 2.75 14.39 10.74
C GLY A 48 2.89 12.90 11.02
N ALA A 49 1.81 12.14 10.91
CA ALA A 49 1.83 10.69 11.13
C ALA A 49 0.82 9.97 10.24
N LEU A 50 1.16 8.73 9.92
CA LEU A 50 0.34 7.75 9.25
C LEU A 50 0.12 6.60 10.24
N SER A 51 -1.14 6.31 10.54
CA SER A 51 -1.53 5.25 11.47
C SER A 51 -2.33 4.19 10.72
N ILE A 52 -2.01 2.92 10.94
CA ILE A 52 -2.75 1.76 10.47
C ILE A 52 -3.31 1.06 11.70
N SER A 53 -4.59 0.70 11.63
CA SER A 53 -5.27 -0.06 12.68
C SER A 53 -6.07 -1.20 12.07
N GLY A 54 -5.95 -2.41 12.61
CA GLY A 54 -6.57 -3.59 12.02
C GLY A 54 -6.12 -4.86 12.72
N ASP A 55 -5.72 -5.85 11.93
CA ASP A 55 -5.06 -7.06 12.42
C ASP A 55 -3.68 -6.76 13.02
N VAL A 56 -2.95 -5.81 12.43
CA VAL A 56 -1.70 -5.27 12.96
C VAL A 56 -1.78 -3.75 13.01
N ASN A 57 -1.38 -3.19 14.15
CA ASN A 57 -1.35 -1.74 14.37
C ASN A 57 0.05 -1.19 14.07
N ILE A 58 0.12 -0.12 13.26
CA ILE A 58 1.36 0.59 12.94
C ILE A 58 1.11 2.07 13.16
N ASP A 59 1.98 2.72 13.91
CA ASP A 59 2.06 4.18 13.97
C ASP A 59 3.40 4.62 13.38
N MET A 60 3.35 5.40 12.30
CA MET A 60 4.52 5.83 11.55
C MET A 60 4.55 7.36 11.45
N PRO A 61 5.49 8.03 12.12
CA PRO A 61 5.78 9.44 11.85
C PRO A 61 6.14 9.65 10.38
N LEU A 62 5.64 10.70 9.74
CA LEU A 62 5.96 11.00 8.33
C LEU A 62 7.46 11.27 8.14
N GLY A 63 8.14 11.78 9.17
CA GLY A 63 9.60 11.99 9.16
C GLY A 63 10.42 10.70 9.07
N ASP A 64 9.83 9.53 9.35
CA ASP A 64 10.52 8.24 9.24
C ASP A 64 10.47 7.66 7.82
N ILE A 65 9.71 8.30 6.91
CA ILE A 65 9.60 7.87 5.50
C ILE A 65 10.86 8.31 4.75
N ILE A 66 11.68 7.34 4.37
CA ILE A 66 12.90 7.56 3.56
C ILE A 66 12.56 7.61 2.08
N GLN A 67 11.62 6.78 1.65
CA GLN A 67 11.23 6.71 0.25
C GLN A 67 9.75 6.41 0.13
N LEU A 68 9.10 7.21 -0.72
CA LEU A 68 7.73 7.00 -1.14
C LEU A 68 7.74 6.69 -2.64
N TYR A 69 7.08 5.61 -3.06
CA TYR A 69 7.04 5.19 -4.46
C TYR A 69 5.65 4.69 -4.83
N LEU A 70 5.14 5.09 -6.00
CA LEU A 70 3.86 4.64 -6.53
C LEU A 70 4.09 3.81 -7.80
N GLY A 71 4.16 2.50 -7.66
CA GLY A 71 4.52 1.62 -8.75
C GLY A 71 4.83 0.20 -8.33
N PHE A 72 4.95 -0.66 -9.34
CA PHE A 72 5.43 -2.02 -9.17
C PHE A 72 6.96 -2.06 -9.16
N ASP A 73 7.51 -3.07 -8.50
CA ASP A 73 8.94 -3.32 -8.46
C ASP A 73 9.23 -4.84 -8.53
N GLU A 74 10.48 -5.22 -8.29
CA GLU A 74 10.93 -6.62 -8.34
C GLU A 74 10.26 -7.52 -7.29
N ILE A 75 9.74 -6.94 -6.20
CA ILE A 75 9.11 -7.68 -5.10
C ILE A 75 7.59 -7.71 -5.33
N TYR A 76 6.97 -6.53 -5.41
CA TYR A 76 5.55 -6.39 -5.73
C TYR A 76 5.39 -6.17 -7.23
N THR A 77 5.29 -7.28 -7.96
CA THR A 77 5.25 -7.28 -9.42
C THR A 77 3.83 -7.01 -9.95
N PRO A 78 3.68 -6.60 -11.23
CA PRO A 78 2.37 -6.42 -11.86
C PRO A 78 1.47 -7.66 -11.81
N LEU A 79 2.05 -8.87 -11.72
CA LEU A 79 1.29 -10.12 -11.63
C LEU A 79 0.38 -10.18 -10.40
N LEU A 80 0.72 -9.45 -9.33
CA LEU A 80 -0.06 -9.39 -8.08
C LEU A 80 -1.22 -8.41 -8.11
N ALA A 81 -1.45 -7.79 -9.26
CA ALA A 81 -2.55 -6.89 -9.51
C ALA A 81 -3.32 -7.36 -10.74
N LYS A 82 -4.65 -7.37 -10.63
CA LYS A 82 -5.54 -7.67 -11.74
C LYS A 82 -5.23 -6.80 -12.97
N ASN A 83 -5.33 -7.39 -14.15
CA ASN A 83 -4.99 -6.75 -15.43
C ASN A 83 -3.58 -6.17 -15.43
N PHE A 84 -2.64 -6.87 -14.78
CA PHE A 84 -1.25 -6.44 -14.61
C PHE A 84 -1.11 -4.99 -14.07
N GLY A 85 -2.04 -4.54 -13.23
CA GLY A 85 -1.99 -3.21 -12.65
C GLY A 85 -2.31 -2.05 -13.61
N LEU A 86 -3.05 -2.30 -14.70
CA LEU A 86 -3.43 -1.26 -15.66
C LEU A 86 -4.16 -0.06 -15.01
N PHE A 87 -4.95 -0.31 -13.97
CA PHE A 87 -5.86 0.67 -13.38
C PHE A 87 -5.38 1.26 -12.04
N TRP A 88 -4.44 0.61 -11.37
CA TRP A 88 -3.90 1.06 -10.09
C TRP A 88 -2.51 0.48 -9.87
N LYS A 89 -1.74 1.15 -9.01
CA LYS A 89 -0.38 0.75 -8.63
C LYS A 89 -0.26 0.72 -7.09
N PRO A 90 0.51 -0.21 -6.51
CA PRO A 90 0.72 -0.24 -5.07
C PRO A 90 1.50 1.01 -4.64
N LEU A 91 1.21 1.48 -3.43
CA LEU A 91 1.96 2.54 -2.76
C LEU A 91 3.01 1.88 -1.88
N ARG A 92 4.29 2.08 -2.20
CA ARG A 92 5.41 1.58 -1.41
C ARG A 92 5.90 2.68 -0.48
N ILE A 93 5.94 2.38 0.82
CA ILE A 93 6.52 3.24 1.84
C ILE A 93 7.73 2.52 2.43
N LYS A 94 8.90 3.12 2.32
CA LYS A 94 10.13 2.61 2.93
C LYS A 94 10.53 3.49 4.11
N THR A 95 10.76 2.85 5.25
CA THR A 95 11.34 3.46 6.46
C THR A 95 12.72 2.88 6.74
N ASN A 96 13.34 3.29 7.85
CA ASN A 96 14.60 2.70 8.32
C ASN A 96 14.47 1.22 8.71
N TYR A 97 13.25 0.79 9.05
CA TYR A 97 13.01 -0.53 9.65
C TYR A 97 12.32 -1.51 8.70
N SER A 98 11.53 -1.01 7.75
CA SER A 98 10.67 -1.87 6.93
C SER A 98 10.26 -1.21 5.61
N THR A 99 9.93 -2.05 4.63
CA THR A 99 9.22 -1.62 3.42
C THR A 99 7.80 -2.16 3.45
N LEU A 100 6.82 -1.28 3.26
CA LEU A 100 5.40 -1.60 3.22
C LEU A 100 4.87 -1.41 1.80
N TYR A 101 4.08 -2.36 1.32
CA TYR A 101 3.26 -2.24 0.11
C TYR A 101 1.81 -2.05 0.53
N ILE A 102 1.19 -0.97 0.04
CA ILE A 102 -0.08 -0.47 0.53
C ILE A 102 -1.07 -0.29 -0.63
N ILE A 103 -2.32 -0.66 -0.39
CA ILE A 103 -3.44 -0.55 -1.32
C ILE A 103 -4.65 -0.02 -0.55
N ILE A 104 -5.09 1.19 -0.89
CA ILE A 104 -6.07 1.95 -0.10
C ILE A 104 -7.37 2.10 -0.88
N ASP A 105 -8.49 1.86 -0.20
CA ASP A 105 -9.85 1.95 -0.74
C ASP A 105 -9.99 1.16 -2.05
N TYR A 106 -9.49 -0.08 -2.08
CA TYR A 106 -9.58 -0.93 -3.25
C TYR A 106 -11.02 -1.36 -3.54
N ASN A 107 -11.49 -1.16 -4.77
CA ASN A 107 -12.87 -1.47 -5.18
C ASN A 107 -12.95 -2.44 -6.37
N PHE A 108 -12.12 -3.49 -6.37
CA PHE A 108 -11.98 -4.50 -7.44
C PHE A 108 -11.38 -4.02 -8.77
N LEU A 109 -11.35 -2.71 -9.02
CA LEU A 109 -10.79 -2.15 -10.25
C LEU A 109 -9.80 -1.02 -9.99
N PHE A 110 -10.08 -0.16 -9.02
CA PHE A 110 -9.27 1.01 -8.70
C PHE A 110 -8.83 1.00 -7.24
N SER A 111 -7.86 1.86 -6.92
CA SER A 111 -7.49 2.21 -5.56
C SER A 111 -7.31 3.73 -5.46
N LYS A 112 -7.32 4.27 -4.24
CA LYS A 112 -7.03 5.69 -3.99
C LYS A 112 -5.54 5.96 -3.76
N ASN A 113 -4.66 5.01 -4.04
CA ASN A 113 -3.21 5.13 -3.80
C ASN A 113 -2.59 6.39 -4.42
N LYS A 114 -3.02 6.80 -5.61
CA LYS A 114 -2.50 8.01 -6.25
C LYS A 114 -2.85 9.28 -5.46
N LYS A 115 -4.06 9.36 -4.90
CA LYS A 115 -4.48 10.48 -4.05
C LYS A 115 -3.61 10.53 -2.79
N TRP A 116 -3.45 9.39 -2.13
CA TRP A 116 -2.64 9.26 -0.92
C TRP A 116 -1.16 9.59 -1.17
N TYR A 117 -0.58 9.08 -2.26
CA TYR A 117 0.78 9.41 -2.67
C TYR A 117 0.96 10.93 -2.80
N ASN A 118 0.10 11.60 -3.58
CA ASN A 118 0.19 13.04 -3.79
C ASN A 118 0.07 13.83 -2.48
N THR A 119 -0.84 13.43 -1.59
CA THR A 119 -1.01 14.10 -0.29
C THR A 119 0.20 13.90 0.61
N ILE A 120 0.77 12.70 0.69
CA ILE A 120 1.97 12.46 1.49
C ILE A 120 3.16 13.23 0.90
N VAL A 121 3.35 13.25 -0.42
CA VAL A 121 4.39 14.06 -1.07
C VAL A 121 4.25 15.54 -0.72
N GLN A 122 3.02 16.07 -0.72
CA GLN A 122 2.76 17.45 -0.33
C GLN A 122 3.12 17.74 1.13
N LEU A 123 2.89 16.79 2.05
CA LEU A 123 3.26 16.94 3.46
C LEU A 123 4.77 16.79 3.71
N LEU A 124 5.47 16.03 2.86
CA LEU A 124 6.93 15.84 2.93
C LEU A 124 7.72 16.95 2.22
N SER A 125 7.07 17.70 1.33
CA SER A 125 7.68 18.81 0.61
C SER A 125 7.47 20.10 1.41
N PRO A 126 8.53 20.70 1.99
CA PRO A 126 8.41 21.93 2.78
C PRO A 126 7.94 23.14 1.97
#